data_AF-A0A8J8F975-F1
#
_entry.id   AF-A0A8J8F975-F1
#
_cell.length_a   1.000
_cell.length_b   1.000
_cell.length_c   1.000
_cell.angle_alpha   90.00
_cell.angle_beta   90.00
_cell.angle_gamma   90.00
#
_symmetry.space_group_name_H-M   'P 1'
#
loop_
_entity.id
_entity.type
_entity.pdbx_description
1 polymer ?
#
loop_
_entity_poly.entity_id
_entity_poly.type
_entity_poly.pdbx_seq_one_letter_code
_entity_poly.pdbx_strand_id
1 'polypeptide(L)' 'MESVFTAIFEKADDWYIGYVEELLGANTQGKTLEEARENLHEAIELILLSASLNL' A
#
# COMPACT_ATOMS: atom_id res chain seq x y z
N MET A 1 -7.65 -8.02 13.68
CA MET A 1 -8.76 -7.83 12.73
C MET A 1 -8.21 -8.15 11.37
N GLU A 2 -8.84 -9.02 10.59
CA GLU A 2 -8.41 -9.27 9.21
C GLU A 2 -9.13 -8.29 8.28
N SER A 3 -8.38 -7.64 7.40
CA SER A 3 -8.89 -6.77 6.34
C SER A 3 -8.38 -7.27 5.00
N VAL A 4 -9.23 -7.24 3.98
CA VAL A 4 -8.87 -7.63 2.62
C VAL A 4 -9.07 -6.42 1.72
N PHE A 5 -8.05 -6.12 0.92
CA PHE A 5 -8.02 -4.98 0.01
C PHE A 5 -7.63 -5.45 -1.39
N THR A 6 -8.09 -4.74 -2.42
CA THR A 6 -7.65 -4.97 -3.80
C THR A 6 -6.49 -4.02 -4.13
N ALA A 7 -5.28 -4.56 -4.20
CA ALA A 7 -4.11 -3.77 -4.57
C ALA A 7 -3.97 -3.66 -6.10
N ILE A 8 -3.72 -2.44 -6.57
CA ILE A 8 -3.37 -2.14 -7.96
C ILE A 8 -1.86 -1.92 -8.03
N PHE A 9 -1.22 -2.53 -9.02
CA PHE A 9 0.20 -2.32 -9.32
C PHE A 9 0.38 -1.90 -10.77
N GLU A 10 1.03 -0.76 -10.97
CA GLU A 10 1.32 -0.19 -12.28
C GLU A 10 2.83 -0.13 -12.50
N LYS A 11 3.30 -0.54 -13.67
CA LYS A 11 4.69 -0.36 -14.06
C LYS A 11 4.88 1.03 -14.67
N ALA A 12 5.77 1.83 -14.10
CA ALA A 12 6.13 3.16 -14.56
C ALA A 12 7.65 3.25 -14.73
N ASP A 13 8.12 3.25 -15.99
CA ASP A 13 9.54 3.19 -16.34
C ASP A 13 10.28 2.03 -15.62
N ASP A 14 11.30 2.38 -14.83
CA ASP A 14 12.11 1.47 -14.01
C ASP A 14 11.55 1.28 -12.58
N TRP A 15 10.26 1.54 -12.39
CA TRP A 15 9.57 1.47 -11.10
C TRP A 15 8.22 0.76 -11.22
N TYR A 16 7.73 0.30 -10.08
CA TYR A 16 6.36 -0.12 -9.85
C TYR A 16 5.72 0.83 -8.85
N ILE A 17 4.50 1.25 -9.13
CA ILE A 17 3.63 2.01 -8.24
C ILE A 17 2.58 1.05 -7.69
N GLY A 18 2.34 1.06 -6.38
CA GLY A 18 1.35 0.22 -5.71
C GLY A 18 0.40 1.05 -4.87
N TYR A 19 -0.91 0.77 -4.95
CA TYR A 19 -1.91 1.47 -4.14
C TYR A 19 -3.19 0.65 -3.95
N VAL A 20 -4.03 1.08 -3.00
CA VAL A 20 -5.37 0.52 -2.73
C VAL A 20 -6.39 1.65 -2.82
N GLU A 21 -7.41 1.52 -3.68
CA GLU A 21 -8.41 2.58 -3.86
C GLU A 21 -9.31 2.74 -2.63
N GLU A 22 -9.54 1.65 -1.90
CA GLU A 22 -10.37 1.61 -0.69
C GLU A 22 -9.73 2.29 0.52
N LEU A 23 -8.41 2.51 0.51
CA LEU A 23 -7.66 3.06 1.63
C LEU A 23 -6.84 4.28 1.21
N LEU A 24 -7.46 5.46 1.32
CA LEU A 24 -6.81 6.73 0.99
C LEU A 24 -5.51 6.90 1.79
N GLY A 25 -4.44 7.23 1.07
CA GLY A 25 -3.09 7.41 1.62
C GLY A 25 -2.20 6.18 1.50
N ALA A 26 -2.74 4.98 1.26
CA ALA A 26 -1.95 3.77 1.05
C ALA A 26 -1.40 3.73 -0.38
N ASN A 27 -0.25 4.37 -0.58
CA ASN A 27 0.45 4.40 -1.86
C ASN A 27 1.93 4.13 -1.64
N THR A 28 2.57 3.48 -2.61
CA THR A 28 3.99 3.17 -2.55
C THR A 28 4.61 3.06 -3.93
N GLN A 29 5.93 2.91 -3.94
CA GLN A 29 6.71 2.58 -5.11
C GLN A 29 7.85 1.60 -4.76
N GLY A 30 8.34 0.86 -5.77
CA GLY A 30 9.48 -0.05 -5.64
C GLY A 30 10.17 -0.27 -6.99
N LYS A 31 11.44 -0.68 -6.97
CA LYS A 31 12.18 -1.07 -8.18
C LYS A 31 11.73 -2.41 -8.75
N THR A 32 11.12 -3.25 -7.91
CA THR A 32 10.51 -4.52 -8.31
C THR A 32 9.05 -4.58 -7.87
N LEU A 33 8.29 -5.51 -8.44
CA LEU A 33 6.90 -5.74 -8.05
C LEU A 33 6.81 -6.22 -6.59
N GLU A 34 7.72 -7.11 -6.19
CA GLU A 34 7.85 -7.59 -4.81
C GLU A 34 8.12 -6.44 -3.83
N GLU A 35 9.08 -5.56 -4.12
CA GLU A 35 9.39 -4.41 -3.26
C GLU A 35 8.18 -3.48 -3.13
N ALA A 36 7.52 -3.14 -4.24
CA ALA A 36 6.29 -2.34 -4.19
C ALA A 36 5.18 -3.04 -3.39
N ARG A 37 5.11 -4.38 -3.40
CA ARG A 37 4.12 -5.14 -2.63
C ARG A 37 4.41 -5.12 -1.14
N GLU A 38 5.66 -5.35 -0.74
CA GLU A 38 6.10 -5.30 0.66
C GLU A 38 5.89 -3.88 1.23
N ASN A 39 6.31 -2.86 0.50
CA ASN A 39 6.12 -1.47 0.93
C ASN A 39 4.63 -1.10 1.05
N LEU A 40 3.75 -1.66 0.19
CA LEU A 40 2.31 -1.37 0.24
C LEU A 40 1.68 -2.01 1.48
N HIS A 41 2.12 -3.22 1.84
CA HIS A 41 1.68 -3.89 3.05
C HIS A 41 2.01 -3.05 4.29
N GLU A 42 3.24 -2.57 4.41
CA GLU A 42 3.67 -1.68 5.51
C GLU A 42 2.86 -0.37 5.55
N ALA A 43 2.64 0.25 4.38
CA ALA A 43 1.85 1.47 4.29
C ALA A 43 0.39 1.28 4.78
N ILE A 44 -0.24 0.15 4.42
CA ILE A 44 -1.58 -0.22 4.89
C ILE A 44 -1.58 -0.39 6.42
N GLU A 45 -0.62 -1.13 6.98
CA GLU A 45 -0.51 -1.34 8.43
C GLU A 45 -0.35 -0.02 9.18
N LEU A 46 0.51 0.88 8.69
CA LEU A 46 0.73 2.19 9.30
C LEU A 46 -0.55 3.04 9.29
N ILE A 47 -1.29 3.04 8.18
CA ILE A 47 -2.54 3.80 8.09
C ILE A 47 -3.60 3.24 9.04
N LEU A 48 -3.80 1.92 9.06
CA LEU A 48 -4.75 1.27 9.97
C LEU A 48 -4.40 1.52 11.44
N LEU A 49 -3.11 1.49 11.79
CA LEU A 49 -2.63 1.83 13.12
C LEU A 49 -2.93 3.31 13.45
N SER A 50 -2.63 4.22 12.54
CA SER A 50 -2.86 5.66 12.75
C SER A 50 -4.34 6.01 12.90
N ALA A 51 -5.22 5.35 12.14
CA ALA A 51 -6.66 5.53 12.23
C ALA A 51 -7.21 5.07 13.59
N SER A 52 -6.60 4.03 14.16
CA SER A 52 -6.99 3.49 15.47
C SER A 52 -6.55 4.36 16.65
N LEU A 53 -5.56 5.24 16.46
CA LEU A 53 -5.05 6.14 17.49
C LEU A 53 -5.81 7.49 17.57
N ASN A 54 -6.73 7.73 16.64
CA ASN A 54 -7.55 8.95 16.59
C ASN A 54 -8.96 8.78 17.18
N LEU A 55 -9.23 7.64 17.84
CA LEU A 55 -10.47 7.33 18.56
C LEU A 55 -10.16 7.11 20.05
#